data_AF-A0A0A2ZWC1-F1
#
_entry.id   AF-A0A0A2ZWC1-F1
#
_cell.length_a   1.000
_cell.length_b   1.000
_cell.length_c   1.000
_cell.angle_alpha   90.00
_cell.angle_beta   90.00
_cell.angle_gamma   90.00
#
_symmetry.space_group_name_H-M   'P 1'
#
loop_
_entity.id
_entity.type
_entity.pdbx_description
1 polymer ?
#
loop_
_entity_poly.entity_id
_entity_poly.type
_entity_poly.pdbx_seq_one_letter_code
_entity_poly.pdbx_strand_id
1 'polypeptide(L)'
;MSIKDLITEYQQLKAKRAELSQADAELEQRMDDIEAAMLVELDNAGTDSVSVNGLGTVYRKQEIVPTIEDYATALNYIRDNDLMFLFQRRLNATAYRELLEQGVEVEGINPTQITKIIFRKK
;
A
#
# COMPACT_ATOMS: atom_id res chain seq x y z
N MET A 1 26.04 -4.21 -23.31
CA MET A 1 26.49 -3.57 -22.05
C MET A 1 27.27 -4.58 -21.24
N SER A 2 28.38 -4.18 -20.63
CA SER A 2 29.11 -5.03 -19.69
C SER A 2 28.41 -5.06 -18.32
N ILE A 3 28.75 -6.03 -17.46
CA ILE A 3 28.24 -6.08 -16.09
C ILE A 3 28.59 -4.82 -15.29
N LYS A 4 29.74 -4.21 -15.59
CA LYS A 4 30.17 -2.94 -14.97
C LYS A 4 29.23 -1.81 -15.37
N ASP A 5 28.84 -1.75 -16.65
CA ASP A 5 27.93 -0.72 -17.15
C ASP A 5 26.53 -0.89 -16.52
N LEU A 6 26.04 -2.13 -16.45
CA LEU A 6 24.75 -2.46 -15.81
C LEU A 6 24.72 -2.07 -14.32
N ILE A 7 25.78 -2.35 -13.57
CA ILE A 7 25.88 -1.97 -12.15
C ILE A 7 25.92 -0.44 -12.01
N THR A 8 26.67 0.24 -12.88
CA THR A 8 26.79 1.71 -12.85
C THR A 8 25.43 2.36 -13.11
N GLU A 9 24.73 1.93 -14.15
CA GLU A 9 23.39 2.41 -14.48
C GLU A 9 22.39 2.09 -13.36
N TYR A 10 22.41 0.87 -12.82
CA TYR A 10 21.55 0.50 -11.69
C TYR A 10 21.77 1.41 -10.47
N GLN A 11 23.01 1.76 -10.16
CA GLN A 11 23.32 2.68 -9.06
C GLN A 11 22.79 4.10 -9.32
N GLN A 12 22.97 4.62 -10.54
CA GLN A 12 22.46 5.93 -10.93
C GLN A 12 20.94 5.99 -10.84
N LEU A 13 20.25 4.97 -11.37
CA LEU A 13 18.80 4.87 -11.29
C LEU A 13 18.33 4.75 -9.84
N LYS A 14 19.02 3.96 -9.01
CA LYS A 14 18.67 3.84 -7.58
C LYS A 14 18.82 5.17 -6.84
N ALA A 15 19.90 5.91 -7.09
CA ALA A 15 20.08 7.25 -6.52
C ALA A 15 18.99 8.21 -6.99
N LYS A 16 18.70 8.22 -8.29
CA LYS A 16 17.67 9.11 -8.85
C LYS A 16 16.28 8.80 -8.30
N ARG A 17 15.94 7.53 -8.13
CA ARG A 17 14.69 7.11 -7.50
C ARG A 17 14.60 7.57 -6.04
N ALA A 18 15.70 7.55 -5.31
CA ALA A 18 15.72 8.02 -3.92
C ALA A 18 15.47 9.54 -3.85
N GLU A 19 16.12 10.33 -4.72
CA GLU A 19 15.87 11.77 -4.82
C GLU A 19 14.41 12.07 -5.18
N LEU A 20 13.89 11.40 -6.20
CA LEU A 20 12.50 11.59 -6.65
C LEU A 20 11.51 11.18 -5.55
N SER A 21 11.76 10.08 -4.84
CA SER A 21 10.90 9.63 -3.74
C SER A 21 10.88 10.62 -2.58
N GLN A 22 11.99 11.32 -2.31
CA GLN A 22 12.00 12.37 -1.30
C GLN A 22 11.19 13.59 -1.74
N ALA A 23 11.39 14.04 -2.98
CA ALA A 23 10.62 15.15 -3.53
C ALA A 23 9.12 14.85 -3.62
N ASP A 24 8.76 13.61 -3.96
CA ASP A 24 7.39 13.11 -4.01
C ASP A 24 6.74 13.16 -2.62
N ALA A 25 7.44 12.68 -1.59
CA ALA A 25 6.95 12.74 -0.21
C ALA A 25 6.73 14.18 0.29
N GLU A 26 7.60 15.12 -0.08
CA GLU A 26 7.43 16.55 0.25
C GLU A 26 6.21 17.17 -0.48
N LEU A 27 5.95 16.75 -1.72
CA LEU A 27 4.77 17.19 -2.48
C LEU A 27 3.49 16.59 -1.91
N GLU A 28 3.50 15.29 -1.59
CA GLU A 28 2.37 14.58 -0.96
C GLU A 28 1.98 15.27 0.35
N GLN A 29 2.94 15.55 1.24
CA GLN A 29 2.65 16.26 2.49
C GLN A 29 2.01 17.64 2.25
N ARG A 30 2.49 18.40 1.26
CA ARG A 30 1.91 19.71 0.93
C ARG A 30 0.51 19.59 0.34
N MET A 31 0.23 18.52 -0.40
CA MET A 31 -1.11 18.24 -0.92
C MET A 31 -2.06 17.91 0.23
N ASP A 32 -1.64 17.05 1.16
CA ASP A 32 -2.43 16.70 2.35
C ASP A 32 -2.77 17.94 3.19
N ASP A 33 -1.81 18.84 3.41
CA ASP A 33 -2.04 20.10 4.13
C ASP A 33 -3.09 20.99 3.43
N ILE A 34 -3.04 21.05 2.10
CA ILE A 34 -4.01 21.81 1.29
C ILE A 34 -5.39 21.14 1.31
N GLU A 35 -5.46 19.82 1.22
CA GLU A 35 -6.72 19.08 1.29
C GLU A 35 -7.40 19.27 2.65
N ALA A 36 -6.63 19.23 3.75
CA ALA A 36 -7.13 19.55 5.08
C ALA A 36 -7.68 21.00 5.16
N ALA A 37 -6.97 21.97 4.58
CA ALA A 37 -7.46 23.35 4.51
C ALA A 37 -8.75 23.47 3.68
N MET A 38 -8.86 22.78 2.55
CA MET A 38 -10.08 22.74 1.75
C MET A 38 -11.26 22.15 2.53
N LEU A 39 -11.05 21.11 3.34
CA LEU A 39 -12.10 20.55 4.19
C LEU A 39 -12.60 21.55 5.24
N VAL A 40 -11.69 22.32 5.86
CA VAL A 40 -12.05 23.41 6.79
C VAL A 40 -12.85 24.51 6.10
N GLU A 41 -12.47 24.87 4.87
CA GLU A 41 -13.23 25.86 4.09
C GLU A 41 -14.62 25.36 3.69
N LEU A 42 -14.77 24.08 3.37
CA LEU A 42 -16.09 23.47 3.14
C LEU A 42 -16.96 23.52 4.41
N ASP A 43 -16.38 23.23 5.59
CA ASP A 43 -17.09 23.35 6.87
C ASP A 43 -17.51 24.80 7.16
N ASN A 44 -16.60 25.76 6.96
CA ASN A 44 -16.88 27.19 7.13
C ASN A 44 -17.98 27.68 6.19
N ALA A 45 -18.01 27.16 4.96
CA ALA A 45 -19.03 27.47 3.97
C ALA A 45 -20.36 26.70 4.18
N GLY A 46 -20.38 25.72 5.08
CA GLY A 46 -21.56 24.90 5.36
C GLY A 46 -22.05 24.09 4.16
N THR A 47 -21.15 23.67 3.27
CA THR A 47 -21.46 22.92 2.05
C THR A 47 -20.56 21.70 1.91
N ASP A 48 -21.09 20.62 1.34
CA ASP A 48 -20.31 19.41 1.04
C ASP A 48 -19.54 19.51 -0.28
N SER A 49 -19.79 20.55 -1.09
CA SER A 49 -19.08 20.76 -2.36
C SER A 49 -19.02 22.23 -2.80
N VAL A 50 -17.95 22.58 -3.52
CA VAL A 50 -17.75 23.88 -4.17
C VAL A 50 -17.13 23.68 -5.55
N SER A 51 -17.73 24.28 -6.58
CA SER A 51 -17.18 24.33 -7.94
C SER A 51 -16.59 25.71 -8.23
N VAL A 52 -15.36 25.75 -8.73
CA VAL A 52 -14.69 26.97 -9.19
C VAL A 52 -14.51 26.90 -10.71
N ASN A 53 -15.12 27.86 -11.42
CA ASN A 53 -15.09 27.90 -12.87
C ASN A 53 -13.64 27.99 -13.39
N GLY A 54 -13.29 27.11 -14.33
CA GLY A 54 -11.95 27.01 -14.90
C GLY A 54 -10.91 26.27 -14.05
N LEU A 55 -11.22 25.85 -12.81
CA LEU A 55 -10.31 25.09 -11.95
C LEU A 55 -10.79 23.67 -11.65
N GLY A 56 -12.04 23.50 -11.23
CA GLY A 56 -12.57 22.18 -10.85
C GLY A 56 -13.61 22.24 -9.75
N THR A 57 -13.93 21.07 -9.18
CA THR A 57 -14.88 20.93 -8.08
C THR A 57 -14.24 20.14 -6.96
N VAL A 58 -14.33 20.68 -5.75
CA VAL A 58 -13.95 19.98 -4.51
C VAL A 58 -15.24 19.52 -3.85
N TYR A 59 -15.27 18.27 -3.40
CA TYR A 59 -16.39 17.71 -2.64
C TYR A 59 -15.86 16.79 -1.55
N ARG A 60 -16.53 16.80 -0.39
CA ARG A 60 -16.24 15.87 0.69
C ARG A 60 -16.79 14.50 0.34
N LYS A 61 -15.96 13.46 0.50
CA LYS A 61 -16.39 12.06 0.39
C LYS A 61 -16.19 11.39 1.75
N GLN A 62 -17.23 10.73 2.25
CA GLN A 62 -17.13 9.82 3.38
C GLN A 62 -17.13 8.38 2.88
N GLU A 63 -16.27 7.55 3.46
CA GLU A 63 -16.16 6.14 3.13
C GLU A 63 -16.19 5.32 4.42
N ILE A 64 -16.97 4.26 4.42
CA ILE A 64 -17.02 3.33 5.55
C ILE A 64 -15.95 2.29 5.32
N VAL A 65 -14.94 2.27 6.21
CA VAL A 65 -13.89 1.25 6.21
C VAL A 65 -14.04 0.33 7.41
N PRO A 66 -13.92 -0.99 7.25
CA PRO A 66 -14.05 -1.92 8.37
C PRO A 66 -12.81 -1.83 9.28
N THR A 67 -13.04 -1.67 10.58
CA THR A 67 -12.01 -1.81 11.63
C THR A 67 -12.36 -3.01 12.49
N ILE A 68 -11.40 -3.92 12.71
CA ILE A 68 -11.60 -5.10 13.55
C ILE A 68 -11.14 -4.76 14.98
N GLU A 69 -12.08 -4.69 15.92
CA GLU A 69 -11.78 -4.45 17.35
C GLU A 69 -11.32 -5.72 18.07
N ASP A 70 -12.04 -6.83 17.86
CA ASP A 70 -11.68 -8.16 18.34
C ASP A 70 -11.60 -9.14 17.17
N TYR A 71 -10.38 -9.55 16.84
CA TYR A 71 -10.11 -10.44 15.73
C TYR A 71 -10.73 -11.83 15.91
N ALA A 72 -10.73 -12.39 17.12
CA ALA A 72 -11.24 -13.74 17.36
C ALA A 72 -12.77 -13.77 17.16
N THR A 73 -13.47 -12.80 17.74
CA THR A 73 -14.92 -12.65 17.58
C THR A 73 -15.29 -12.41 16.12
N ALA A 74 -14.61 -11.48 15.43
CA ALA A 74 -14.86 -11.18 14.02
C ALA A 74 -14.61 -12.39 13.11
N LEU A 75 -13.50 -13.10 13.30
CA LEU A 75 -13.15 -14.27 12.48
C LEU A 75 -14.18 -15.40 12.64
N ASN A 76 -14.62 -15.66 13.87
CA ASN A 76 -15.64 -16.68 14.13
C ASN A 76 -16.96 -16.31 13.45
N TYR A 77 -17.43 -15.08 13.63
CA TYR A 77 -18.64 -14.60 12.98
C TYR A 77 -18.54 -14.69 11.44
N ILE A 78 -17.43 -14.28 10.86
CA ILE A 78 -17.19 -14.35 9.41
C ILE A 78 -17.24 -15.80 8.91
N ARG A 79 -16.65 -16.73 9.66
CA ARG A 79 -16.65 -18.16 9.32
C ARG A 79 -18.04 -18.77 9.40
N ASP A 80 -18.74 -18.52 10.51
CA ASP A 80 -20.05 -19.13 10.79
C ASP A 80 -21.15 -18.66 9.83
N ASN A 81 -20.93 -17.52 9.15
CA ASN A 81 -21.85 -16.93 8.19
C ASN A 81 -21.35 -16.99 6.73
N ASP A 82 -20.31 -17.77 6.42
CA ASP A 82 -19.74 -17.91 5.07
C ASP A 82 -19.29 -16.58 4.42
N LEU A 83 -18.86 -15.61 5.23
CA LEU A 83 -18.48 -14.26 4.78
C LEU A 83 -16.99 -14.13 4.43
N MET A 84 -16.33 -15.22 4.06
CA MET A 84 -14.88 -15.25 3.81
C MET A 84 -14.43 -14.32 2.66
N PHE A 85 -15.36 -13.85 1.84
CA PHE A 85 -15.10 -12.82 0.81
C PHE A 85 -14.74 -11.44 1.39
N LEU A 86 -14.99 -11.19 2.68
CA LEU A 86 -14.56 -9.97 3.36
C LEU A 86 -13.03 -9.90 3.54
N PHE A 87 -12.36 -11.06 3.55
CA PHE A 87 -10.91 -11.12 3.62
C PHE A 87 -10.26 -11.08 2.24
N GLN A 88 -9.14 -10.37 2.15
CA GLN A 88 -8.26 -10.45 1.00
C GLN A 88 -7.50 -11.79 1.02
N ARG A 89 -7.46 -12.47 -0.12
CA ARG A 89 -6.72 -13.73 -0.26
C ARG A 89 -5.22 -13.44 -0.38
N ARG A 90 -4.53 -13.37 0.76
CA ARG A 90 -3.08 -13.21 0.82
C ARG A 90 -2.47 -14.15 1.87
N LEU A 91 -1.50 -14.93 1.44
CA LEU A 91 -0.71 -15.77 2.34
C LEU A 91 0.40 -14.94 3.00
N ASN A 92 0.70 -15.26 4.26
CA ASN A 92 1.90 -14.77 4.91
C ASN A 92 3.11 -15.57 4.38
N ALA A 93 3.84 -14.98 3.43
CA ALA A 93 4.97 -15.64 2.77
C ALA A 93 6.16 -15.92 3.71
N THR A 94 6.29 -15.21 4.83
CA THR A 94 7.35 -15.49 5.83
C THR A 94 6.99 -16.74 6.60
N ALA A 95 5.80 -16.77 7.22
CA ALA A 95 5.33 -17.93 7.96
C ALA A 95 5.27 -19.20 7.09
N TYR A 96 4.84 -19.08 5.82
CA TYR A 96 4.85 -20.19 4.89
C TYR A 96 6.26 -20.74 4.62
N ARG A 97 7.27 -19.88 4.47
CA ARG A 97 8.66 -20.32 4.31
C ARG A 97 9.20 -21.01 5.55
N GLU A 98 8.88 -20.51 6.75
CA GLU A 98 9.28 -21.14 8.01
C GLU A 98 8.68 -22.56 8.14
N LEU A 99 7.43 -22.76 7.73
CA LEU A 99 6.80 -24.09 7.69
C LEU A 99 7.54 -25.03 6.71
N LEU A 100 7.85 -24.55 5.51
CA LEU A 100 8.61 -25.34 4.53
C LEU A 100 10.01 -25.70 5.04
N GLU A 101 10.71 -24.78 5.71
CA GLU A 101 12.02 -25.03 6.33
C GLU A 101 11.95 -26.09 7.44
N GLN A 102 10.80 -26.22 8.11
CA GLN A 102 10.50 -27.26 9.08
C GLN A 102 10.04 -28.58 8.43
N GLY A 103 9.95 -28.65 7.11
CA GLY A 103 9.46 -29.82 6.37
C GLY A 103 7.94 -29.98 6.39
N VAL A 104 7.20 -28.94 6.77
CA VAL A 104 5.73 -28.93 6.77
C VAL A 104 5.22 -28.42 5.43
N GLU A 105 4.57 -29.31 4.67
CA GLU A 105 3.86 -28.95 3.45
C GLU A 105 2.41 -28.53 3.80
N VAL A 106 1.97 -27.40 3.24
CA VAL A 106 0.60 -26.91 3.42
C VAL A 106 -0.23 -27.31 2.21
N GLU A 107 -1.25 -28.13 2.43
CA GLU A 107 -2.14 -28.62 1.38
C GLU A 107 -2.79 -27.45 0.61
N GLY A 108 -2.88 -27.60 -0.71
CA GLY A 108 -3.44 -26.58 -1.60
C GLY A 108 -2.51 -25.41 -1.93
N ILE A 109 -1.27 -25.41 -1.44
CA ILE A 109 -0.26 -24.39 -1.74
C ILE A 109 0.95 -25.03 -2.44
N ASN A 110 1.29 -24.56 -3.63
CA ASN A 110 2.49 -24.98 -4.34
C ASN A 110 3.59 -23.92 -4.20
N PRO A 111 4.80 -24.28 -3.71
CA PRO A 111 5.90 -23.33 -3.62
C PRO A 111 6.40 -22.93 -5.03
N THR A 112 6.49 -21.62 -5.28
CA THR A 112 7.11 -21.08 -6.50
C THR A 112 8.44 -20.43 -6.15
N GLN A 113 9.53 -20.93 -6.75
CA GLN A 113 10.86 -20.33 -6.58
C GLN A 113 11.05 -19.17 -7.55
N ILE A 114 11.37 -17.99 -7.03
CA ILE A 114 11.63 -16.78 -7.83
C ILE A 114 13.07 -16.33 -7.56
N THR A 115 13.92 -16.38 -8.59
CA THR A 115 15.28 -15.84 -8.52
C THR A 115 15.27 -14.33 -8.63
N LYS A 116 15.88 -13.65 -7.66
CA LYS A 116 16.03 -12.18 -7.64
C LYS A 116 17.49 -11.80 -7.63
N ILE A 117 17.84 -10.72 -8.33
CA ILE A 117 19.16 -10.11 -8.25
C ILE A 117 19.22 -9.27 -6.96
N ILE A 118 20.27 -9.46 -6.17
CA ILE A 118 20.54 -8.68 -4.97
C ILE A 118 21.78 -7.82 -5.21
N PHE A 119 21.61 -6.50 -5.17
CA PHE A 119 22.72 -5.55 -5.25
C PHE A 119 23.01 -4.96 -3.86
N ARG A 120 24.23 -5.17 -3.36
CA ARG A 120 24.75 -4.55 -2.13
C ARG A 120 25.99 -3.73 -2.47
N LYS A 121 25.96 -2.42 -2.15
CA LYS A 121 27.15 -1.55 -2.23
C LYS A 121 28.14 -1.98 -1.14
N LYS A 122 29.43 -2.04 -1.45
CA LYS A 122 30.50 -2.19 -0.45
C LYS A 122 30.65 -0.91 0.35
#